data_AF-A0A2J8WXD4-F1
#
_entry.id   AF-A0A2J8WXD4-F1
#
_cell.length_a   1.000
_cell.length_b   1.000
_cell.length_c   1.000
_cell.angle_alpha   90.00
_cell.angle_beta   90.00
_cell.angle_gamma   90.00
#
_symmetry.space_group_name_H-M   'P 1'
#
loop_
_entity.id
_entity.type
_entity.pdbx_description
1 polymer ?
#
loop_
_entity_poly.entity_id
_entity_poly.type
_entity_poly.pdbx_seq_one_letter_code
_entity_poly.pdbx_strand_id
1 'polypeptide(L)'
;MATAAYEQLKLHITPEKFYVEACDDGADDVLTIDRVSTEVTLAVKKDVPPSAVTRPIFGILGTIHLVAGNYLIVITKKIKVGEFFSHVIWKATDFDVLSYKKTMLHLTDIQLQDNKTFLAMLNHVLNVDGFYFSTTYDLTHTLQRLSNTSPEFQEMSLLERADQRFVWNGHLLRELSAQPEVHRFALPVLHGFITMHSCSINGKYFDWILISRRSCFRAGVRYYVRGIDSEGHAANFVETEQIVHYNGSKASFVQTRGSIPVFWSQRPNLKYKPLPQISKVANHMDGFQRHFDSQVIIYGKQVIINL
;
A
#
# COMPACT_ATOMS: atom_id res chain seq x y z
N MET A 1 15.88 10.75 14.22
CA MET A 1 14.83 9.70 14.37
C MET A 1 13.89 9.83 13.19
N ALA A 2 13.58 8.73 12.50
CA ALA A 2 12.62 8.72 11.39
C ALA A 2 11.36 9.51 11.76
N THR A 3 10.87 10.39 10.90
CA THR A 3 9.58 11.07 11.10
C THR A 3 8.46 10.03 11.02
N ALA A 4 8.07 9.51 12.18
CA ALA A 4 6.94 8.61 12.30
C ALA A 4 5.67 9.29 11.77
N ALA A 5 4.86 8.50 11.08
CA ALA A 5 3.54 8.93 10.68
C ALA A 5 2.62 8.99 11.90
N TYR A 6 1.58 9.81 11.80
CA TYR A 6 0.61 9.98 12.88
C TYR A 6 -0.18 8.70 13.12
N GLU A 7 -0.36 8.33 14.38
CA GLU A 7 -1.03 7.09 14.79
C GLU A 7 -2.47 7.32 15.23
N GLN A 8 -2.72 8.40 15.98
CA GLN A 8 -4.05 8.79 16.42
C GLN A 8 -4.55 9.95 15.57
N LEU A 9 -5.64 9.72 14.83
CA LEU A 9 -6.22 10.72 13.92
C LEU A 9 -7.72 10.89 14.18
N LYS A 10 -8.20 12.13 14.06
CA LYS A 10 -9.63 12.45 14.00
C LYS A 10 -9.95 13.11 12.67
N LEU A 11 -11.02 12.64 12.04
CA LEU A 11 -11.58 13.26 10.84
C LEU A 11 -12.78 14.11 11.23
N HIS A 12 -12.71 15.40 10.91
CA HIS A 12 -13.81 16.35 11.02
C HIS A 12 -14.33 16.68 9.62
N ILE A 13 -15.65 16.57 9.45
CA ILE A 13 -16.30 16.69 8.15
C ILE A 13 -17.21 17.90 8.15
N THR A 14 -16.94 18.82 7.22
CA THR A 14 -17.85 19.93 6.89
C THR A 14 -18.32 19.81 5.45
N PRO A 15 -19.31 20.61 5.01
CA PRO A 15 -19.72 20.63 3.62
C PRO A 15 -18.60 21.02 2.64
N GLU A 16 -17.71 21.92 3.07
CA GLU A 16 -16.67 22.54 2.24
C GLU A 16 -15.31 21.86 2.39
N LYS A 17 -14.99 21.27 3.56
CA LYS A 17 -13.64 20.80 3.88
C LYS A 17 -13.66 19.49 4.69
N PHE A 18 -12.60 18.72 4.53
CA PHE A 18 -12.22 17.68 5.49
C PHE A 18 -11.03 18.18 6.32
N TYR A 19 -11.07 17.98 7.63
CA TYR A 19 -9.94 18.26 8.51
C TYR A 19 -9.50 16.95 9.16
N VAL A 20 -8.22 16.62 9.07
CA VAL A 20 -7.63 15.45 9.73
C VAL A 20 -6.68 15.95 10.80
N GLU A 21 -7.14 15.91 12.05
CA GLU A 21 -6.38 16.31 13.24
C GLU A 21 -5.46 15.18 13.67
N ALA A 22 -4.16 15.48 13.85
CA ALA A 22 -3.24 14.61 14.55
C ALA A 22 -3.45 14.73 16.07
N CYS A 23 -3.69 13.60 16.73
CA CYS A 23 -3.96 13.51 18.16
C CYS A 23 -2.83 12.85 18.95
N ASP A 24 -1.68 12.59 18.33
CA ASP A 24 -0.51 12.06 19.03
C ASP A 24 0.08 13.11 20.00
N ASP A 25 0.79 12.64 21.03
CA ASP A 25 1.36 13.52 22.05
C ASP A 25 2.31 14.56 21.43
N GLY A 26 2.00 15.84 21.64
CA GLY A 26 2.76 16.97 21.10
C GLY A 26 2.50 17.31 19.63
N ALA A 27 1.54 16.64 18.96
CA ALA A 27 1.12 16.98 17.61
C ALA A 27 0.02 18.06 17.63
N ASP A 28 0.20 19.13 16.84
CA ASP A 28 -0.79 20.19 16.64
C ASP A 28 -1.22 20.39 15.19
N ASP A 29 -0.70 19.54 14.29
CA ASP A 29 -0.98 19.62 12.87
C ASP A 29 -2.40 19.17 12.53
N VAL A 30 -3.06 19.93 11.66
CA VAL A 30 -4.34 19.56 11.05
C VAL A 30 -4.22 19.61 9.55
N LEU A 31 -4.39 18.47 8.89
CA LEU A 31 -4.46 18.41 7.43
C LEU A 31 -5.84 18.87 6.97
N THR A 32 -5.89 19.91 6.15
CA THR A 32 -7.12 20.42 5.55
C THR A 32 -7.17 20.05 4.08
N ILE A 33 -8.28 19.42 3.68
CA ILE A 33 -8.57 19.06 2.28
C ILE A 33 -9.81 19.82 1.85
N ASP A 34 -9.66 20.74 0.91
CA ASP A 34 -10.78 21.50 0.36
C ASP A 34 -11.59 20.63 -0.62
N ARG A 35 -12.90 20.54 -0.40
CA ARG A 35 -13.78 19.69 -1.21
C ARG A 35 -14.13 20.31 -2.57
N VAL A 36 -13.85 21.60 -2.75
CA VAL A 36 -14.11 22.37 -3.97
C VAL A 36 -12.83 22.55 -4.78
N SER A 37 -11.78 23.14 -4.19
CA SER A 37 -10.51 23.38 -4.87
C SER A 37 -9.63 22.15 -4.95
N THR A 38 -9.91 21.12 -4.15
CA THR A 38 -9.09 19.89 -3.99
C THR A 38 -7.72 20.12 -3.36
N GLU A 39 -7.46 21.36 -2.92
CA GLU A 39 -6.20 21.76 -2.32
C GLU A 39 -6.01 21.10 -0.96
N VAL A 40 -4.79 20.64 -0.71
CA VAL A 40 -4.34 20.08 0.56
C VAL A 40 -3.40 21.09 1.21
N THR A 41 -3.71 21.47 2.45
CA THR A 41 -2.95 22.45 3.24
C THR A 41 -2.85 22.03 4.70
N LEU A 42 -1.88 22.58 5.43
CA LEU A 42 -1.81 22.46 6.88
C LEU A 42 -2.51 23.65 7.56
N ALA A 43 -3.27 23.34 8.60
CA ALA A 43 -3.99 24.29 9.45
C ALA A 43 -3.73 23.98 10.92
N VAL A 44 -4.25 24.82 11.81
CA VAL A 44 -4.18 24.59 13.26
C VAL A 44 -5.52 24.09 13.80
N LYS A 45 -5.51 23.44 14.97
CA LYS A 45 -6.73 22.93 15.63
C LYS A 45 -7.85 23.95 15.81
N LYS A 46 -7.50 25.24 15.94
CA LYS A 46 -8.46 26.34 16.07
C LYS A 46 -9.29 26.58 14.80
N ASP A 47 -8.80 26.16 13.64
CA ASP A 47 -9.47 26.34 12.36
C ASP A 47 -10.56 25.29 12.11
N VAL A 48 -10.60 24.23 12.94
CA VAL A 48 -11.62 23.18 12.85
C VAL A 48 -12.96 23.73 13.36
N PRO A 49 -14.01 23.79 12.52
CA PRO A 49 -15.31 24.32 12.95
C PRO A 49 -15.96 23.43 14.02
N PRO A 50 -16.52 24.00 15.10
CA PRO A 50 -17.21 23.23 16.15
C PRO A 50 -18.44 22.43 15.64
N SER A 51 -19.00 22.84 14.51
CA SER A 51 -20.14 22.16 13.85
C SER A 51 -19.73 20.93 13.03
N ALA A 52 -18.43 20.66 12.89
CA ALA A 52 -17.94 19.57 12.08
C ALA A 52 -18.26 18.20 12.70
N VAL A 53 -18.76 17.29 11.87
CA VAL A 53 -19.02 15.91 12.31
C VAL A 53 -17.68 15.22 12.50
N THR A 54 -17.38 14.84 13.74
CA THR A 54 -16.08 14.31 14.14
C THR A 54 -16.14 12.80 14.35
N ARG A 55 -15.12 12.08 13.87
CA ARG A 55 -14.95 10.65 14.13
C ARG A 55 -13.49 10.23 14.15
N PRO A 56 -13.12 9.18 14.90
CA PRO A 56 -11.79 8.62 14.84
C PRO A 56 -11.55 7.93 13.49
N ILE A 57 -10.33 8.05 12.97
CA ILE A 57 -9.82 7.26 11.84
C ILE A 57 -8.43 6.75 12.21
N PHE A 58 -7.94 5.75 11.49
CA PHE A 58 -6.65 5.10 11.75
C PHE A 58 -5.60 5.32 10.67
N GLY A 59 -5.94 6.11 9.66
CA GLY A 59 -5.07 6.44 8.55
C GLY A 59 -5.86 6.92 7.33
N ILE A 60 -5.21 7.73 6.50
CA ILE A 60 -5.71 8.08 5.17
C ILE A 60 -5.17 7.02 4.20
N LEU A 61 -6.05 6.28 3.54
CA LEU A 61 -5.63 5.38 2.48
C LEU A 61 -5.25 6.19 1.22
N GLY A 62 -5.96 7.29 0.98
CA GLY A 62 -5.64 8.29 -0.05
C GLY A 62 -6.91 8.83 -0.74
N THR A 63 -6.75 9.45 -1.89
CA THR A 63 -7.83 10.02 -2.69
C THR A 63 -7.98 9.31 -4.02
N ILE A 64 -9.21 9.23 -4.56
CA ILE A 64 -9.48 8.66 -5.88
C ILE A 64 -10.50 9.52 -6.63
N HIS A 65 -10.26 9.72 -7.92
CA HIS A 65 -11.21 10.38 -8.81
C HIS A 65 -12.09 9.35 -9.51
N LEU A 66 -13.41 9.45 -9.32
CA LEU A 66 -14.42 8.68 -10.06
C LEU A 66 -15.31 9.63 -10.87
N VAL A 67 -16.29 9.09 -11.56
CA VAL A 67 -17.19 9.86 -12.45
C VAL A 67 -17.90 11.02 -11.71
N ALA A 68 -18.29 10.82 -10.45
CA ALA A 68 -18.93 11.87 -9.65
C ALA A 68 -17.96 12.92 -9.06
N GLY A 69 -16.65 12.71 -9.19
CA GLY A 69 -15.60 13.54 -8.61
C GLY A 69 -14.68 12.79 -7.66
N ASN A 70 -13.99 13.55 -6.81
CA ASN A 70 -13.02 13.00 -5.86
C ASN A 70 -13.69 12.37 -4.64
N TYR A 71 -13.06 11.31 -4.15
CA TYR A 71 -13.40 10.61 -2.94
C TYR A 71 -12.18 10.50 -2.03
N LEU A 72 -12.36 10.74 -0.74
CA LEU A 72 -11.37 10.48 0.30
C LEU A 72 -11.62 9.10 0.88
N ILE A 73 -10.58 8.25 0.92
CA ILE A 73 -10.66 6.91 1.49
C ILE A 73 -9.88 6.89 2.80
N VAL A 74 -10.54 6.50 3.88
CA VAL A 74 -9.96 6.45 5.23
C VAL A 74 -10.11 5.07 5.85
N ILE A 75 -9.15 4.69 6.68
CA ILE A 75 -9.18 3.45 7.46
C ILE A 75 -9.99 3.73 8.73
N THR A 76 -11.11 3.02 8.92
CA THR A 76 -12.02 3.24 10.07
C THR A 76 -11.89 2.19 11.15
N LYS A 77 -11.33 1.01 10.83
CA LYS A 77 -10.97 -0.02 11.82
C LYS A 77 -9.66 -0.69 11.46
N LYS A 78 -8.91 -1.07 12.50
CA LYS A 78 -7.66 -1.82 12.41
C LYS A 78 -7.60 -2.87 13.53
N ILE A 79 -6.83 -3.93 13.31
CA ILE A 79 -6.47 -4.91 14.35
C ILE A 79 -4.95 -5.01 14.47
N LYS A 80 -4.45 -5.23 15.70
CA LYS A 80 -3.02 -5.48 15.94
C LYS A 80 -2.68 -6.89 15.46
N VAL A 81 -1.77 -7.01 14.50
CA VAL A 81 -1.26 -8.32 14.04
C VAL A 81 -0.20 -8.83 15.00
N GLY A 82 0.64 -7.93 15.45
CA GLY A 82 1.73 -8.22 16.36
C GLY A 82 2.63 -7.01 16.53
N GLU A 83 3.74 -7.24 17.21
CA GLU A 83 4.76 -6.24 17.47
C GLU A 83 6.11 -6.91 17.35
N PHE A 84 7.01 -6.32 16.58
CA PHE A 84 8.38 -6.80 16.48
C PHE A 84 9.34 -5.61 16.45
N PHE A 85 10.46 -5.73 17.16
CA PHE A 85 11.45 -4.65 17.32
C PHE A 85 10.83 -3.32 17.82
N SER A 86 9.86 -3.39 18.73
CA SER A 86 9.10 -2.24 19.25
C SER A 86 8.28 -1.49 18.21
N HIS A 87 8.01 -2.10 17.06
CA HIS A 87 7.13 -1.57 16.04
C HIS A 87 5.84 -2.37 15.98
N VAL A 88 4.72 -1.68 16.14
CA VAL A 88 3.40 -2.29 16.04
C VAL A 88 2.98 -2.39 14.58
N ILE A 89 2.51 -3.57 14.18
CA ILE A 89 1.96 -3.81 12.86
C ILE A 89 0.46 -3.95 12.94
N TRP A 90 -0.21 -3.17 12.11
CA TRP A 90 -1.65 -3.09 12.02
C TRP A 90 -2.15 -3.71 10.73
N LYS A 91 -3.33 -4.30 10.80
CA LYS A 91 -4.10 -4.74 9.65
C LYS A 91 -5.35 -3.89 9.55
N ALA A 92 -5.56 -3.23 8.42
CA ALA A 92 -6.78 -2.47 8.17
C ALA A 92 -7.93 -3.44 7.86
N THR A 93 -9.08 -3.25 8.52
CA THR A 93 -10.23 -4.16 8.38
C THR A 93 -11.46 -3.49 7.78
N ASP A 94 -11.62 -2.19 7.98
CA ASP A 94 -12.76 -1.45 7.46
C ASP A 94 -12.33 -0.06 6.98
N PHE A 95 -13.08 0.42 5.98
CA PHE A 95 -12.76 1.64 5.25
C PHE A 95 -14.04 2.41 4.97
N ASP A 96 -13.92 3.74 4.92
CA ASP A 96 -14.98 4.63 4.44
C ASP A 96 -14.53 5.34 3.17
N VAL A 97 -15.46 5.47 2.21
CA VAL A 97 -15.27 6.18 0.94
C VAL A 97 -16.14 7.43 0.94
N LEU A 98 -15.53 8.61 1.04
CA LEU A 98 -16.20 9.87 1.31
C LEU A 98 -16.15 10.80 0.10
N SER A 99 -17.31 11.06 -0.48
CA SER A 99 -17.45 11.97 -1.63
C SER A 99 -17.09 13.41 -1.24
N TYR A 100 -16.34 14.09 -2.11
CA TYR A 100 -16.09 15.53 -2.00
C TYR A 100 -17.37 16.33 -2.30
N LYS A 101 -18.24 15.86 -3.20
CA LYS A 101 -19.51 16.52 -3.48
C LYS A 101 -20.65 15.92 -2.66
N LYS A 102 -21.56 16.76 -2.16
CA LYS A 102 -22.80 16.30 -1.49
C LYS A 102 -23.84 15.75 -2.46
N THR A 103 -23.86 16.25 -3.70
CA THR A 103 -24.89 15.91 -4.69
C THR A 103 -24.27 15.38 -5.98
N MET A 104 -25.04 14.53 -6.67
CA MET A 104 -24.70 13.96 -7.97
C MET A 104 -25.57 14.53 -9.09
N LEU A 105 -26.25 15.68 -8.86
CA LEU A 105 -27.23 16.28 -9.79
C LEU A 105 -26.62 16.76 -11.11
N HIS A 106 -25.30 16.93 -11.17
CA HIS A 106 -24.57 17.30 -12.37
C HIS A 106 -24.31 16.11 -13.31
N LEU A 107 -24.66 14.89 -12.87
CA LEU A 107 -24.45 13.67 -13.63
C LEU A 107 -25.69 13.29 -14.43
N THR A 108 -25.42 12.75 -15.61
CA THR A 108 -26.34 11.98 -16.43
C THR A 108 -26.74 10.65 -15.77
N ASP A 109 -27.88 10.07 -16.12
CA ASP A 109 -28.32 8.76 -15.60
C ASP A 109 -27.28 7.65 -15.88
N ILE A 110 -26.64 7.69 -17.05
CA ILE A 110 -25.58 6.74 -17.42
C ILE A 110 -24.36 6.94 -16.52
N GLN A 111 -23.94 8.20 -16.31
CA GLN A 111 -22.82 8.54 -15.44
C GLN A 111 -23.08 8.13 -13.99
N LEU A 112 -24.32 8.27 -13.52
CA LEU A 112 -24.72 7.82 -12.18
C LEU A 112 -24.57 6.30 -12.05
N GLN A 113 -25.00 5.55 -13.05
CA GLN A 113 -24.88 4.09 -13.09
C GLN A 113 -23.43 3.62 -13.19
N ASP A 114 -22.60 4.28 -13.99
CA ASP A 114 -21.16 4.02 -14.08
C ASP A 114 -20.46 4.29 -12.76
N ASN A 115 -20.75 5.44 -12.13
CA ASN A 115 -20.19 5.80 -10.82
C ASN A 115 -20.55 4.77 -9.74
N LYS A 116 -21.80 4.30 -9.73
CA LYS A 116 -22.27 3.25 -8.82
C LYS A 116 -21.50 1.94 -9.04
N THR A 117 -21.23 1.59 -10.30
CA THR A 117 -20.45 0.40 -10.66
C THR A 117 -19.00 0.52 -10.17
N PHE A 118 -18.35 1.67 -10.40
CA PHE A 118 -16.98 1.90 -9.93
C PHE A 118 -16.87 1.92 -8.40
N LEU A 119 -17.83 2.52 -7.70
CA LEU A 119 -17.89 2.46 -6.24
C LEU A 119 -18.05 1.02 -5.73
N ALA A 120 -18.88 0.21 -6.39
CA ALA A 120 -19.02 -1.21 -6.04
C ALA A 120 -17.70 -1.97 -6.25
N MET A 121 -16.98 -1.72 -7.34
CA MET A 121 -15.66 -2.31 -7.60
C MET A 121 -14.62 -1.88 -6.55
N LEU A 122 -14.60 -0.60 -6.19
CA LEU A 122 -13.71 -0.07 -5.16
C LEU A 122 -14.00 -0.71 -3.81
N ASN A 123 -15.26 -0.75 -3.39
CA ASN A 123 -15.68 -1.40 -2.15
C ASN A 123 -15.35 -2.89 -2.14
N HIS A 124 -15.46 -3.57 -3.29
CA HIS A 124 -15.04 -4.96 -3.40
C HIS A 124 -13.54 -5.12 -3.09
N VAL A 125 -12.68 -4.27 -3.64
CA VAL A 125 -11.23 -4.30 -3.38
C VAL A 125 -10.92 -3.94 -1.93
N LEU A 126 -11.57 -2.94 -1.35
CA LEU A 126 -11.38 -2.55 0.06
C LEU A 126 -11.81 -3.66 1.04
N ASN A 127 -12.78 -4.49 0.65
CA ASN A 127 -13.20 -5.67 1.42
C ASN A 127 -12.33 -6.91 1.18
N VAL A 128 -11.35 -6.86 0.26
CA VAL A 128 -10.35 -7.93 0.14
C VAL A 128 -9.43 -7.86 1.35
N ASP A 129 -9.15 -9.03 1.91
CA ASP A 129 -8.26 -9.12 3.06
C ASP A 129 -6.78 -8.91 2.69
N GLY A 130 -5.99 -8.40 3.64
CA GLY A 130 -4.53 -8.37 3.53
C GLY A 130 -3.92 -6.98 3.37
N PHE A 131 -4.58 -5.92 3.84
CA PHE A 131 -4.01 -4.59 3.96
C PHE A 131 -3.28 -4.41 5.29
N TYR A 132 -1.98 -4.17 5.25
CA TYR A 132 -1.13 -4.01 6.44
C TYR A 132 -0.36 -2.69 6.41
N PHE A 133 -0.14 -2.10 7.58
CA PHE A 133 0.62 -0.87 7.72
C PHE A 133 1.29 -0.78 9.10
N SER A 134 2.26 0.11 9.21
CA SER A 134 2.85 0.54 10.47
C SER A 134 3.10 2.04 10.40
N THR A 135 3.00 2.72 11.54
CA THR A 135 3.25 4.15 11.65
C THR A 135 4.72 4.47 11.93
N THR A 136 5.51 3.45 12.28
CA THR A 136 6.91 3.60 12.72
C THR A 136 7.90 2.72 11.97
N TYR A 137 7.44 1.67 11.27
CA TYR A 137 8.29 0.75 10.54
C TYR A 137 7.97 0.73 9.04
N ASP A 138 9.00 0.69 8.21
CA ASP A 138 8.82 0.53 6.76
C ASP A 138 8.62 -0.94 6.40
N LEU A 139 7.37 -1.33 6.21
CA LEU A 139 7.00 -2.68 5.81
C LEU A 139 7.33 -3.00 4.35
N THR A 140 7.64 -2.01 3.51
CA THR A 140 7.87 -2.21 2.07
C THR A 140 9.27 -2.75 1.77
N HIS A 141 10.20 -2.56 2.70
CA HIS A 141 11.56 -3.11 2.63
C HIS A 141 11.71 -4.38 3.48
N THR A 142 12.56 -5.29 3.01
CA THR A 142 13.07 -6.40 3.84
C THR A 142 13.98 -5.87 4.94
N LEU A 143 14.10 -6.61 6.03
CA LEU A 143 15.09 -6.35 7.08
C LEU A 143 16.51 -6.27 6.53
N GLN A 144 16.89 -7.13 5.58
CA GLN A 144 18.22 -7.12 4.94
C GLN A 144 18.49 -5.83 4.16
N ARG A 145 17.48 -5.31 3.44
CA ARG A 145 17.60 -4.02 2.74
C ARG A 145 17.73 -2.87 3.73
N LEU A 146 16.86 -2.83 4.75
CA LEU A 146 16.88 -1.79 5.79
C LEU A 146 18.20 -1.79 6.59
N SER A 147 18.83 -2.94 6.81
CA SER A 147 20.13 -2.99 7.51
C SER A 147 21.28 -2.42 6.69
N ASN A 148 21.12 -2.28 5.37
CA ASN A 148 22.15 -1.81 4.45
C ASN A 148 21.92 -0.35 4.00
N THR A 149 20.93 0.35 4.56
CA THR A 149 20.66 1.75 4.24
C THR A 149 21.47 2.70 5.12
N SER A 150 21.69 3.92 4.63
CA SER A 150 22.40 4.96 5.39
C SER A 150 21.52 5.56 6.50
N PRO A 151 22.12 6.21 7.51
CA PRO A 151 21.36 6.92 8.53
C PRO A 151 20.39 7.96 7.95
N GLU A 152 20.78 8.67 6.89
CA GLU A 152 19.96 9.69 6.24
C GLU A 152 18.68 9.07 5.63
N PHE A 153 18.79 7.88 5.03
CA PHE A 153 17.63 7.13 4.55
C PHE A 153 16.67 6.77 5.69
N GLN A 154 17.20 6.51 6.88
CA GLN A 154 16.38 6.18 8.05
C GLN A 154 15.70 7.42 8.65
N GLU A 155 16.17 8.64 8.35
CA GLU A 155 15.54 9.89 8.78
C GLU A 155 14.40 10.35 7.88
N MET A 156 14.40 9.92 6.60
CA MET A 156 13.30 10.15 5.66
C MET A 156 11.97 9.62 6.21
N SER A 157 10.86 10.23 5.78
CA SER A 157 9.52 9.76 6.13
C SER A 157 9.28 8.35 5.59
N LEU A 158 8.31 7.64 6.17
CA LEU A 158 7.95 6.29 5.71
C LEU A 158 7.57 6.28 4.22
N LEU A 159 6.92 7.33 3.72
CA LEU A 159 6.47 7.40 2.34
C LEU A 159 7.62 7.66 1.36
N GLU A 160 8.52 8.59 1.68
CA GLU A 160 9.65 8.95 0.80
C GLU A 160 10.59 7.78 0.59
N ARG A 161 10.84 7.02 1.65
CA ARG A 161 11.79 5.90 1.60
C ARG A 161 11.14 4.59 1.15
N ALA A 162 9.82 4.52 1.02
CA ALA A 162 9.13 3.29 0.71
C ALA A 162 9.49 2.73 -0.68
N ASP A 163 9.59 1.40 -0.76
CA ASP A 163 9.70 0.68 -2.01
C ASP A 163 8.36 0.72 -2.74
N GLN A 164 8.30 1.54 -3.81
CA GLN A 164 7.08 1.80 -4.58
C GLN A 164 6.46 0.54 -5.18
N ARG A 165 7.22 -0.56 -5.34
CA ARG A 165 6.67 -1.85 -5.75
C ARG A 165 5.62 -2.34 -4.75
N PHE A 166 5.77 -2.05 -3.47
CA PHE A 166 4.94 -2.60 -2.39
C PHE A 166 4.03 -1.57 -1.71
N VAL A 167 4.03 -0.31 -2.15
CA VAL A 167 3.07 0.72 -1.71
C VAL A 167 1.76 0.56 -2.48
N TRP A 168 0.86 -0.29 -1.97
CA TRP A 168 -0.37 -0.64 -2.66
C TRP A 168 -1.31 0.56 -2.89
N ASN A 169 -1.33 1.49 -1.94
CA ASN A 169 -2.08 2.74 -2.04
C ASN A 169 -1.28 3.90 -2.68
N GLY A 170 -0.13 3.64 -3.30
CA GLY A 170 0.74 4.71 -3.83
C GLY A 170 0.04 5.59 -4.87
N HIS A 171 -0.84 5.02 -5.69
CA HIS A 171 -1.67 5.81 -6.61
C HIS A 171 -2.64 6.76 -5.87
N LEU A 172 -3.21 6.30 -4.74
CA LEU A 172 -4.16 7.08 -3.94
C LEU A 172 -3.45 8.19 -3.15
N LEU A 173 -2.17 8.01 -2.84
CA LEU A 173 -1.38 8.97 -2.08
C LEU A 173 -0.74 10.06 -2.95
N ARG A 174 -0.94 10.09 -4.28
CA ARG A 174 -0.22 11.01 -5.19
C ARG A 174 -0.26 12.47 -4.77
N GLU A 175 -1.45 12.98 -4.43
CA GLU A 175 -1.63 14.36 -4.01
C GLU A 175 -0.89 14.66 -2.69
N LEU A 176 -0.93 13.72 -1.74
CA LEU A 176 -0.23 13.85 -0.44
C LEU A 176 1.29 13.67 -0.59
N SER A 177 1.72 12.83 -1.54
CA SER A 177 3.13 12.53 -1.77
C SER A 177 3.88 13.74 -2.35
N ALA A 178 3.17 14.63 -3.04
CA ALA A 178 3.74 15.83 -3.65
C ALA A 178 4.17 16.90 -2.63
N GLN A 179 3.71 16.81 -1.37
CA GLN A 179 3.93 17.80 -0.32
C GLN A 179 4.66 17.17 0.90
N PRO A 180 5.98 17.35 1.06
CA PRO A 180 6.74 16.78 2.18
C PRO A 180 6.18 17.07 3.57
N GLU A 181 5.60 18.26 3.74
CA GLU A 181 5.00 18.72 4.98
C GLU A 181 3.80 17.87 5.45
N VAL A 182 3.12 17.16 4.55
CA VAL A 182 1.97 16.30 4.89
C VAL A 182 2.31 14.81 4.94
N HIS A 183 3.57 14.42 4.72
CA HIS A 183 3.96 13.01 4.64
C HIS A 183 3.65 12.21 5.91
N ARG A 184 3.60 12.86 7.08
CA ARG A 184 3.22 12.22 8.34
C ARG A 184 1.75 11.77 8.37
N PHE A 185 0.89 12.31 7.50
CA PHE A 185 -0.50 11.88 7.31
C PHE A 185 -0.63 10.77 6.25
N ALA A 186 0.41 10.54 5.45
CA ALA A 186 0.38 9.65 4.28
C ALA A 186 1.10 8.33 4.59
N LEU A 187 0.32 7.29 4.89
CA LEU A 187 0.81 5.98 5.31
C LEU A 187 0.93 5.01 4.13
N PRO A 188 2.12 4.44 3.86
CA PRO A 188 2.26 3.32 2.94
C PRO A 188 1.49 2.10 3.45
N VAL A 189 0.54 1.60 2.66
CA VAL A 189 -0.22 0.39 2.95
C VAL A 189 0.27 -0.73 2.03
N LEU A 190 0.65 -1.84 2.64
CA LEU A 190 1.04 -3.08 1.99
C LEU A 190 -0.19 -3.92 1.66
N HIS A 191 -0.16 -4.65 0.55
CA HIS A 191 -1.09 -5.75 0.30
C HIS A 191 -0.34 -7.09 0.35
N GLY A 192 -0.83 -8.07 1.10
CA GLY A 192 -0.18 -9.37 1.18
C GLY A 192 -0.58 -10.18 2.42
N PHE A 193 0.40 -10.64 3.19
CA PHE A 193 0.18 -11.45 4.39
C PHE A 193 1.26 -11.20 5.43
N ILE A 194 0.86 -11.06 6.69
CA ILE A 194 1.80 -10.95 7.82
C ILE A 194 1.30 -11.85 8.95
N THR A 195 2.18 -12.70 9.47
CA THR A 195 1.94 -13.41 10.74
C THR A 195 3.18 -13.39 11.61
N MET A 196 2.97 -13.50 12.92
CA MET A 196 4.01 -13.48 13.93
C MET A 196 3.66 -14.51 15.00
N HIS A 197 4.63 -15.33 15.36
CA HIS A 197 4.47 -16.34 16.37
C HIS A 197 5.70 -16.39 17.26
N SER A 198 5.50 -16.39 18.57
CA SER A 198 6.55 -16.77 19.51
C SER A 198 6.63 -18.30 19.58
N CYS A 199 7.77 -18.83 19.20
CA CYS A 199 8.03 -20.27 19.06
C CYS A 199 9.08 -20.70 20.09
N SER A 200 9.20 -22.02 20.31
CA SER A 200 10.30 -22.59 21.10
C SER A 200 10.88 -23.84 20.46
N ILE A 201 12.21 -23.95 20.46
CA ILE A 201 12.94 -25.15 20.04
C ILE A 201 13.96 -25.48 21.12
N ASN A 202 13.94 -26.70 21.65
CA ASN A 202 14.86 -27.16 22.70
C ASN A 202 14.93 -26.20 23.91
N GLY A 203 13.78 -25.67 24.34
CA GLY A 203 13.68 -24.71 25.45
C GLY A 203 14.14 -23.28 25.14
N LYS A 204 14.57 -22.99 23.91
CA LYS A 204 14.93 -21.64 23.46
C LYS A 204 13.74 -20.98 22.78
N TYR A 205 13.28 -19.86 23.34
CA TYR A 205 12.18 -19.06 22.80
C TYR A 205 12.68 -18.06 21.77
N PHE A 206 12.00 -17.94 20.64
CA PHE A 206 12.32 -16.99 19.58
C PHE A 206 11.05 -16.51 18.87
N ASP A 207 11.10 -15.34 18.26
CA ASP A 207 10.01 -14.86 17.43
C ASP A 207 10.22 -15.29 15.98
N TRP A 208 9.20 -15.88 15.39
CA TRP A 208 9.12 -16.24 13.99
C TRP A 208 8.10 -15.35 13.29
N ILE A 209 8.55 -14.58 12.32
CA ILE A 209 7.73 -13.61 11.61
C ILE A 209 7.79 -13.95 10.12
N LEU A 210 6.63 -13.95 9.46
CA LEU A 210 6.52 -14.18 8.03
C LEU A 210 5.77 -13.01 7.40
N ILE A 211 6.43 -12.31 6.47
CA ILE A 211 5.88 -11.17 5.74
C ILE A 211 5.89 -11.52 4.26
N SER A 212 4.74 -11.47 3.61
CA SER A 212 4.62 -11.57 2.15
C SER A 212 4.05 -10.27 1.61
N ARG A 213 4.78 -9.65 0.68
CA ARG A 213 4.48 -8.37 0.06
C ARG A 213 4.15 -8.57 -1.39
N ARG A 214 2.93 -8.20 -1.80
CA ARG A 214 2.51 -8.26 -3.19
C ARG A 214 2.85 -6.95 -3.90
N SER A 215 3.53 -7.06 -5.03
CA SER A 215 3.81 -5.92 -5.89
C SER A 215 2.52 -5.32 -6.45
N CYS A 216 2.40 -3.99 -6.41
CA CYS A 216 1.34 -3.24 -7.10
C CYS A 216 1.65 -3.07 -8.61
N PHE A 217 2.92 -3.20 -9.01
CA PHE A 217 3.30 -3.18 -10.42
C PHE A 217 2.77 -4.42 -11.15
N ARG A 218 2.14 -4.18 -12.30
CA ARG A 218 1.50 -5.21 -13.14
C ARG A 218 0.63 -6.18 -12.32
N ALA A 219 -0.08 -5.66 -11.32
CA ALA A 219 -1.03 -6.44 -10.54
C ALA A 219 -2.29 -6.72 -11.37
N GLY A 220 -2.87 -7.92 -11.22
CA GLY A 220 -4.17 -8.22 -11.80
C GLY A 220 -4.53 -9.69 -11.72
N VAL A 221 -5.75 -9.99 -12.14
CA VAL A 221 -6.29 -11.35 -12.06
C VAL A 221 -5.54 -12.31 -12.99
N ARG A 222 -5.41 -13.57 -12.54
CA ARG A 222 -4.54 -14.61 -13.13
C ARG A 222 -4.64 -14.76 -14.65
N TYR A 223 -5.84 -14.61 -15.22
CA TYR A 223 -6.06 -14.82 -16.65
C TYR A 223 -5.94 -13.54 -17.50
N TYR A 224 -5.99 -12.36 -16.89
CA TYR A 224 -5.87 -11.09 -17.61
C TYR A 224 -4.45 -10.52 -17.55
N VAL A 225 -3.71 -10.81 -16.48
CA VAL A 225 -2.38 -10.25 -16.25
C VAL A 225 -1.36 -11.36 -16.01
N ARG A 226 -0.50 -11.57 -17.01
CA ARG A 226 0.60 -12.55 -17.03
C ARG A 226 1.82 -11.95 -17.74
N GLY A 227 2.96 -12.60 -17.56
CA GLY A 227 4.22 -12.16 -18.14
C GLY A 227 4.72 -10.85 -17.56
N ILE A 228 5.58 -10.17 -18.31
CA ILE A 228 6.17 -8.87 -17.98
C ILE A 228 5.49 -7.72 -18.75
N ASP A 229 5.63 -6.50 -18.25
CA ASP A 229 5.38 -5.26 -18.99
C ASP A 229 6.65 -4.76 -19.71
N SER A 230 6.57 -3.60 -20.36
CA SER A 230 7.71 -2.98 -21.09
C SER A 230 8.88 -2.61 -20.17
N GLU A 231 8.61 -2.41 -18.88
CA GLU A 231 9.61 -2.05 -17.88
C GLU A 231 10.23 -3.29 -17.22
N GLY A 232 9.79 -4.50 -17.59
CA GLY A 232 10.30 -5.75 -17.02
C GLY A 232 9.65 -6.14 -15.69
N HIS A 233 8.56 -5.50 -15.28
CA HIS A 233 7.83 -5.90 -14.07
C HIS A 233 7.03 -7.17 -14.33
N ALA A 234 7.35 -8.24 -13.60
CA ALA A 234 6.62 -9.49 -13.69
C ALA A 234 5.25 -9.37 -13.01
N ALA A 235 4.21 -9.85 -13.69
CA ALA A 235 2.86 -9.88 -13.16
C ALA A 235 2.78 -10.67 -11.84
N ASN A 236 2.00 -10.15 -10.89
CA ASN A 236 1.74 -10.78 -9.60
C ASN A 236 3.03 -11.19 -8.85
N PHE A 237 4.05 -10.32 -8.92
CA PHE A 237 5.29 -10.48 -8.16
C PHE A 237 5.01 -10.39 -6.65
N VAL A 238 5.63 -11.27 -5.87
CA VAL A 238 5.54 -11.34 -4.42
C VAL A 238 6.93 -11.56 -3.85
N GLU A 239 7.26 -10.81 -2.80
CA GLU A 239 8.43 -11.02 -1.96
C GLU A 239 7.98 -11.57 -0.61
N THR A 240 8.47 -12.75 -0.23
CA THR A 240 8.20 -13.39 1.05
C THR A 240 9.47 -13.41 1.88
N GLU A 241 9.42 -12.76 3.04
CA GLU A 241 10.49 -12.68 4.01
C GLU A 241 10.13 -13.45 5.28
N GLN A 242 11.01 -14.36 5.67
CA GLN A 242 10.99 -15.02 6.96
C GLN A 242 12.03 -14.36 7.87
N ILE A 243 11.59 -13.88 9.03
CA ILE A 243 12.45 -13.28 10.05
C ILE A 243 12.45 -14.17 11.29
N VAL A 244 13.63 -14.42 11.84
CA VAL A 244 13.82 -15.04 13.15
C VAL A 244 14.53 -14.06 14.06
N HIS A 245 13.95 -13.81 15.23
CA HIS A 245 14.53 -12.97 16.26
C HIS A 245 14.79 -13.78 17.54
N TYR A 246 16.04 -13.83 17.96
CA TYR A 246 16.48 -14.61 19.12
C TYR A 246 17.57 -13.86 19.88
N ASN A 247 17.33 -13.56 21.17
CA ASN A 247 18.30 -12.90 22.05
C ASN A 247 18.98 -11.66 21.42
N GLY A 248 18.19 -10.79 20.79
CA GLY A 248 18.68 -9.57 20.10
C GLY A 248 19.32 -9.82 18.72
N SER A 249 19.62 -11.07 18.36
CA SER A 249 20.08 -11.44 17.02
C SER A 249 18.90 -11.57 16.07
N LYS A 250 19.06 -11.09 14.84
CA LYS A 250 18.03 -11.08 13.80
C LYS A 250 18.57 -11.79 12.57
N ALA A 251 17.78 -12.69 12.00
CA ALA A 251 18.03 -13.31 10.71
C ALA A 251 16.85 -13.05 9.79
N SER A 252 17.11 -12.74 8.52
CA SER A 252 16.11 -12.57 7.48
C SER A 252 16.45 -13.44 6.28
N PHE A 253 15.44 -14.13 5.76
CA PHE A 253 15.53 -14.96 4.56
C PHE A 253 14.41 -14.59 3.60
N VAL A 254 14.78 -14.21 2.37
CA VAL A 254 13.86 -13.66 1.38
C VAL A 254 13.75 -14.60 0.19
N GLN A 255 12.51 -14.85 -0.26
CA GLN A 255 12.20 -15.58 -1.48
C GLN A 255 11.24 -14.75 -2.33
N THR A 256 11.39 -14.85 -3.66
CA THR A 256 10.53 -14.14 -4.61
C THR A 256 9.74 -15.12 -5.46
N ARG A 257 8.54 -14.69 -5.87
CA ARG A 257 7.66 -15.43 -6.77
C ARG A 257 7.02 -14.45 -7.75
N GLY A 258 6.99 -14.78 -9.03
CA GLY A 258 6.33 -13.95 -10.03
C GLY A 258 5.91 -14.74 -11.26
N SER A 259 5.26 -14.06 -12.21
CA SER A 259 5.01 -14.64 -13.53
C SER A 259 6.31 -14.88 -14.29
N ILE A 260 6.33 -15.88 -15.17
CA ILE A 260 7.48 -16.15 -16.05
C ILE A 260 7.79 -14.87 -16.86
N PRO A 261 9.04 -14.37 -16.83
CA PRO A 261 9.39 -13.03 -17.31
C PRO A 261 9.56 -12.97 -18.82
N VAL A 262 8.47 -13.24 -19.54
CA VAL A 262 8.35 -13.08 -21.00
C VAL A 262 7.03 -12.38 -21.33
N PHE A 263 6.86 -11.88 -22.55
CA PHE A 263 5.60 -11.27 -22.97
C PHE A 263 4.57 -12.33 -23.37
N TRP A 264 3.67 -12.70 -22.46
CA TRP A 264 2.65 -13.71 -22.75
C TRP A 264 1.32 -13.40 -22.07
N SER A 265 0.26 -13.98 -22.62
CA SER A 265 -1.09 -13.87 -22.09
C SER A 265 -1.77 -15.24 -22.08
N GLN A 266 -2.80 -15.38 -21.26
CA GLN A 266 -3.62 -16.60 -21.21
C GLN A 266 -5.06 -16.17 -20.93
N ARG A 267 -5.65 -15.45 -21.88
CA ARG A 267 -6.99 -14.88 -21.72
C ARG A 267 -8.03 -16.00 -21.57
N PRO A 268 -9.07 -15.81 -20.73
CA PRO A 268 -10.16 -16.77 -20.62
C PRO A 268 -10.80 -17.01 -22.00
N ASN A 269 -11.16 -18.25 -22.28
CA ASN A 269 -12.01 -18.63 -23.42
C ASN A 269 -12.91 -19.79 -22.98
N LEU A 270 -13.73 -20.32 -23.89
CA LEU A 270 -14.66 -21.42 -23.58
C LEU A 270 -13.96 -22.75 -23.22
N LYS A 271 -12.62 -22.83 -23.31
CA LYS A 271 -11.87 -24.03 -22.92
C LYS A 271 -11.57 -24.00 -21.43
N TYR A 272 -11.66 -25.17 -20.80
CA TYR A 272 -11.32 -25.36 -19.38
C TYR A 272 -9.91 -24.86 -19.02
N LYS A 273 -8.93 -25.06 -19.91
CA LYS A 273 -7.55 -24.55 -19.77
C LYS A 273 -7.13 -23.86 -21.06
N PRO A 274 -7.31 -22.53 -21.18
CA PRO A 274 -6.85 -21.77 -22.34
C PRO A 274 -5.34 -21.96 -22.54
N LEU A 275 -4.87 -22.08 -23.78
CA LEU A 275 -3.43 -22.20 -24.04
C LEU A 275 -2.73 -20.84 -23.85
N PRO A 276 -1.55 -20.80 -23.21
CA PRO A 276 -0.72 -19.59 -23.19
C PRO A 276 -0.37 -19.12 -24.60
N GLN A 277 -0.48 -17.82 -24.84
CA GLN A 277 -0.10 -17.17 -26.09
C GLN A 277 1.11 -16.28 -25.82
N ILE A 278 2.25 -16.64 -26.42
CA ILE A 278 3.47 -15.84 -26.42
C ILE A 278 3.31 -14.75 -27.50
N SER A 279 3.67 -13.52 -27.17
CA SER A 279 3.69 -12.41 -28.13
C SER A 279 4.65 -12.74 -29.28
N LYS A 280 4.27 -12.46 -30.52
CA LYS A 280 5.16 -12.64 -31.68
C LYS A 280 5.91 -11.37 -32.07
N VAL A 281 5.49 -10.23 -31.52
CA VAL A 281 5.95 -8.89 -31.91
C VAL A 281 6.83 -8.27 -30.84
N ALA A 282 6.67 -8.68 -29.58
CA ALA A 282 7.43 -8.12 -28.47
C ALA A 282 8.87 -8.66 -28.44
N ASN A 283 9.82 -7.80 -28.05
CA ASN A 283 11.21 -8.21 -27.85
C ASN A 283 11.37 -8.91 -26.49
N HIS A 284 11.26 -10.24 -26.50
CA HIS A 284 11.37 -11.06 -25.29
C HIS A 284 12.72 -10.93 -24.59
N MET A 285 13.81 -10.79 -25.34
CA MET A 285 15.15 -10.73 -24.77
C MET A 285 15.36 -9.43 -23.99
N ASP A 286 14.92 -8.29 -24.54
CA ASP A 286 15.00 -7.00 -23.85
C ASP A 286 14.19 -7.02 -22.55
N GLY A 287 12.93 -7.46 -22.60
CA GLY A 287 12.11 -7.53 -21.40
C GLY A 287 12.63 -8.51 -20.34
N PHE A 288 13.15 -9.67 -20.76
CA PHE A 288 13.78 -10.65 -19.87
C PHE A 288 15.04 -10.07 -19.21
N GLN A 289 15.89 -9.40 -19.99
CA GLN A 289 17.10 -8.77 -19.50
C GLN A 289 16.77 -7.67 -18.48
N ARG A 290 15.87 -6.73 -18.80
CA ARG A 290 15.42 -5.70 -17.84
C ARG A 290 14.91 -6.29 -16.53
N HIS A 291 14.10 -7.35 -16.63
CA HIS A 291 13.61 -8.05 -15.45
C HIS A 291 14.77 -8.58 -14.60
N PHE A 292 15.69 -9.34 -15.18
CA PHE A 292 16.77 -9.96 -14.43
C PHE A 292 17.85 -8.98 -13.96
N ASP A 293 18.12 -7.93 -14.71
CA ASP A 293 19.00 -6.83 -14.27
C ASP A 293 18.44 -6.22 -12.98
N SER A 294 17.13 -5.93 -12.93
CA SER A 294 16.48 -5.47 -11.70
C SER A 294 16.55 -6.49 -10.55
N GLN A 295 16.33 -7.79 -10.83
CA GLN A 295 16.39 -8.83 -9.81
C GLN A 295 17.80 -8.98 -9.24
N VAL A 296 18.83 -8.91 -10.09
CA VAL A 296 20.23 -9.03 -9.68
C VAL A 296 20.68 -7.84 -8.86
N ILE A 297 20.26 -6.63 -9.23
CA ILE A 297 20.55 -5.42 -8.44
C ILE A 297 19.93 -5.50 -7.04
N ILE A 298 18.68 -5.99 -6.95
CA ILE A 298 17.92 -5.97 -5.69
C ILE A 298 18.26 -7.16 -4.77
N TYR A 299 18.42 -8.36 -5.35
CA TYR A 299 18.53 -9.60 -4.59
C TYR A 299 19.87 -10.34 -4.82
N GLY A 300 20.73 -9.85 -5.71
CA GLY A 300 21.99 -10.51 -6.06
C GLY A 300 21.80 -11.75 -6.94
N LYS A 301 22.59 -12.80 -6.71
CA LYS A 301 22.58 -14.01 -7.55
C LYS A 301 21.20 -14.67 -7.53
N GLN A 302 20.64 -14.89 -8.72
CA GLN A 302 19.33 -15.49 -8.89
C GLN A 302 19.42 -17.01 -9.12
N VAL A 303 18.56 -17.78 -8.45
CA VAL A 303 18.33 -19.20 -8.70
C VAL A 303 16.85 -19.37 -9.04
N ILE A 304 16.56 -19.81 -10.26
CA ILE A 304 15.20 -19.89 -10.77
C ILE A 304 14.71 -21.32 -10.75
N ILE A 305 13.60 -21.53 -10.04
CA ILE A 305 12.96 -22.83 -9.89
C ILE A 305 11.66 -22.79 -10.69
N ASN A 306 11.55 -23.68 -11.68
CA ASN A 306 10.31 -23.93 -12.41
C ASN A 306 9.87 -25.36 -12.11
N LEU A 307 8.65 -25.51 -11.60
CA LEU A 307 8.07 -26.79 -11.14
C LEU A 307 7.19 -27.42 -12.22
#